data_AF-A0A813IIH6-F1
#
_entry.id   AF-A0A813IIH6-F1
#
_cell.length_a   1.000
_cell.length_b   1.000
_cell.length_c   1.000
_cell.angle_alpha   90.00
_cell.angle_beta   90.00
_cell.angle_gamma   90.00
#
_symmetry.space_group_name_H-M   'P 1'
#
loop_
_entity.id
_entity.type
_entity.pdbx_description
1 polymer ?
#
loop_
_entity_poly.entity_id
_entity_poly.type
_entity_poly.pdbx_seq_one_letter_code
_entity_poly.pdbx_strand_id
1 'polypeptide(L)'
;MLAVNFFMQCVKLIYMLRVSAFGGKKILVLMKTLVSGAMREMFLVAFLFFLAFVFTAVMLERQGSVAWLSLSLYRGLLFGDGAGLDNMGFPIEAGPERKSPTQIMQNILAVMAILGTITFIVILNMVIAIYSTEYGQLEKESELLFQRERAKYCCTCLLGLMKLRRSRTSVLVAAWAVFFLLLAGSVVALWIVPDSAMVTASVLLALTQVALQALMMRSDWFASDAQGRDGGEGPAEPHFLWICRRCDDPPKHWEMDKHEDRAGNRELEKLVQQMSEQIRDLSAKVDK
;
A
#
# COMPACT_ATOMS: atom_id res chain seq x y z
N MET A 1 -21.26 1.41 -14.86
CA MET A 1 -20.61 0.19 -14.31
C MET A 1 -19.24 -0.09 -14.93
N LEU A 2 -19.08 -0.16 -16.26
CA LEU A 2 -17.79 -0.46 -16.89
C LEU A 2 -16.66 0.53 -16.51
N ALA A 3 -16.95 1.83 -16.46
CA ALA A 3 -16.00 2.85 -16.03
C ALA A 3 -15.52 2.67 -14.57
N VAL A 4 -16.41 2.27 -13.66
CA VAL A 4 -16.06 2.00 -12.25
C VAL A 4 -15.16 0.76 -12.16
N ASN A 5 -15.47 -0.30 -12.92
CA ASN A 5 -14.61 -1.47 -12.98
C ASN A 5 -13.22 -1.11 -13.50
N PHE A 6 -13.15 -0.37 -14.61
CA PHE A 6 -11.88 0.11 -15.16
C PHE A 6 -11.09 0.94 -14.13
N PHE A 7 -11.75 1.88 -13.45
CA PHE A 7 -11.13 2.66 -12.37
C PHE A 7 -10.57 1.78 -11.25
N MET A 8 -11.36 0.81 -10.76
CA MET A 8 -10.92 -0.14 -9.74
C MET A 8 -9.72 -0.97 -10.20
N GLN A 9 -9.66 -1.35 -11.48
CA GLN A 9 -8.48 -2.03 -12.03
C GLN A 9 -7.25 -1.12 -12.09
N CYS A 10 -7.42 0.15 -12.45
CA CYS A 10 -6.33 1.13 -12.38
C CYS A 10 -5.82 1.29 -10.94
N VAL A 11 -6.72 1.40 -9.95
CA VAL A 11 -6.34 1.45 -8.52
C VAL A 11 -5.58 0.19 -8.11
N LYS A 12 -6.06 -0.99 -8.52
CA LYS A 12 -5.38 -2.26 -8.26
C LYS A 12 -4.00 -2.30 -8.93
N LEU A 13 -3.86 -1.77 -10.15
CA LEU A 13 -2.57 -1.68 -10.85
C LEU A 13 -1.60 -0.76 -10.09
N ILE A 14 -2.04 0.42 -9.66
CA ILE A 14 -1.25 1.34 -8.84
C ILE A 14 -0.83 0.66 -7.53
N TYR A 15 -1.74 -0.08 -6.90
CA TYR A 15 -1.43 -0.87 -5.69
C TYR A 15 -0.39 -1.94 -5.96
N MET A 16 -0.42 -2.61 -7.11
CA MET A 16 0.58 -3.62 -7.49
C MET A 16 1.96 -3.00 -7.79
N LEU A 17 1.99 -1.79 -8.36
CA LEU A 17 3.23 -1.05 -8.62
C LEU A 17 4.05 -0.77 -7.35
N ARG A 18 3.44 -0.83 -6.14
CA ARG A 18 4.18 -0.68 -4.87
C ARG A 18 5.28 -1.73 -4.65
N VAL A 19 5.18 -2.89 -5.31
CA VAL A 19 6.16 -4.00 -5.21
C VAL A 19 7.24 -3.89 -6.31
N SER A 20 7.04 -3.02 -7.31
CA SER A 20 7.96 -2.83 -8.43
C SER A 20 9.33 -2.29 -7.97
N ALA A 21 10.41 -2.79 -8.56
CA ALA A 21 11.76 -2.24 -8.37
C ALA A 21 11.84 -0.78 -8.85
N PHE A 22 11.08 -0.43 -9.89
CA PHE A 22 11.02 0.92 -10.42
C PHE A 22 9.88 1.71 -9.78
N GLY A 23 10.20 2.69 -8.95
CA GLY A 23 9.23 3.62 -8.35
C GLY A 23 8.37 3.07 -7.20
N GLY A 24 8.41 1.77 -6.91
CA GLY A 24 7.59 1.15 -5.86
C GLY A 24 7.84 1.74 -4.47
N LYS A 25 9.09 2.10 -4.16
CA LYS A 25 9.46 2.81 -2.90
C LYS A 25 8.63 4.09 -2.73
N LYS A 26 8.55 4.94 -3.76
CA LYS A 26 7.82 6.22 -3.70
C LYS A 26 6.31 5.99 -3.55
N ILE A 27 5.74 5.07 -4.34
CA ILE A 27 4.31 4.74 -4.27
C ILE A 27 3.93 4.19 -2.88
N LEU A 28 4.79 3.35 -2.30
CA LEU A 28 4.59 2.80 -0.96
C LEU A 28 4.56 3.90 0.10
N VAL A 29 5.51 4.84 0.04
CA VAL A 29 5.56 5.98 0.96
C VAL A 29 4.30 6.81 0.82
N LEU A 30 3.93 7.21 -0.41
CA LEU A 30 2.70 7.98 -0.67
C LEU A 30 1.45 7.30 -0.07
N MET A 31 1.27 6.00 -0.33
CA MET A 31 0.14 5.24 0.20
C MET A 31 0.15 5.18 1.74
N LYS A 32 1.32 5.00 2.36
CA LYS A 32 1.45 4.99 3.81
C LYS A 32 1.22 6.36 4.43
N THR A 33 1.70 7.43 3.80
CA THR A 33 1.47 8.81 4.25
C THR A 33 -0.03 9.12 4.21
N LEU A 34 -0.73 8.75 3.14
CA LEU A 34 -2.19 8.96 3.01
C LEU A 34 -3.00 8.17 4.06
N VAL A 35 -2.50 7.03 4.52
CA VAL A 35 -3.14 6.18 5.54
C VAL A 35 -2.56 6.45 6.95
N SER A 36 -1.67 7.44 7.10
CA SER A 36 -1.15 7.83 8.41
C SER A 36 -2.29 8.33 9.31
N GLY A 37 -2.19 8.05 10.61
CA GLY A 37 -3.19 8.47 11.60
C GLY A 37 -3.39 9.99 11.59
N ALA A 38 -2.29 10.74 11.56
CA ALA A 38 -2.32 12.21 11.52
C ALA A 38 -3.03 12.75 10.27
N MET A 39 -2.73 12.19 9.09
CA MET A 39 -3.41 12.59 7.85
C MET A 39 -4.90 12.28 7.89
N ARG A 40 -5.29 11.12 8.43
CA ARG A 40 -6.71 10.75 8.58
C ARG A 40 -7.46 11.69 9.52
N GLU A 41 -6.85 12.08 10.63
CA GLU A 41 -7.41 13.05 11.58
C GLU A 41 -7.60 14.42 10.93
N MET A 42 -6.61 14.91 10.19
CA MET A 42 -6.72 16.19 9.50
C MET A 42 -7.74 16.18 8.36
N PHE A 43 -7.83 15.09 7.59
CA PHE A 43 -8.89 14.94 6.59
C PHE A 43 -10.28 14.88 7.22
N LEU A 44 -10.42 14.25 8.39
CA LEU A 44 -11.67 14.24 9.13
C LEU A 44 -12.06 15.65 9.57
N VAL A 45 -11.12 16.43 10.12
CA VAL A 45 -11.36 17.84 10.49
C VAL A 45 -11.78 18.65 9.26
N ALA A 46 -11.05 18.55 8.15
CA ALA A 46 -11.38 19.24 6.90
C ALA A 46 -12.79 18.85 6.38
N PHE A 47 -13.13 17.57 6.45
CA PHE A 47 -14.44 17.06 6.07
C PHE A 47 -15.57 17.57 6.97
N LEU A 48 -15.36 17.62 8.29
CA LEU A 48 -16.33 18.19 9.23
C LEU A 48 -16.56 19.69 9.00
N PHE A 49 -15.50 20.45 8.73
CA PHE A 49 -15.62 21.86 8.32
C PHE A 49 -16.42 22.01 7.03
N PHE A 50 -16.12 21.19 6.02
CA PHE A 50 -16.88 21.19 4.76
C PHE A 50 -18.37 20.88 5.00
N LEU A 51 -18.68 19.87 5.81
CA LEU A 51 -20.07 19.56 6.18
C LEU A 51 -20.76 20.71 6.91
N ALA A 52 -20.06 21.43 7.80
CA ALA A 52 -20.61 22.60 8.47
C ALA A 52 -20.99 23.71 7.46
N PHE A 53 -20.18 23.94 6.43
CA PHE A 53 -20.53 24.87 5.35
C PHE A 53 -21.70 24.37 4.51
N VAL A 54 -21.74 23.07 4.16
CA VAL A 54 -22.88 22.48 3.45
C VAL A 54 -24.17 22.68 4.25
N PHE A 55 -24.18 22.36 5.55
CA PHE A 55 -25.36 22.56 6.39
C PHE A 55 -25.78 24.02 6.47
N THR A 56 -24.82 24.94 6.61
CA THR A 56 -25.12 26.37 6.63
C THR A 56 -25.72 26.84 5.30
N ALA A 57 -25.19 26.37 4.17
CA ALA A 57 -25.72 26.67 2.85
C ALA A 57 -27.13 26.09 2.65
N VAL A 58 -27.38 24.85 3.08
CA VAL A 58 -28.70 24.20 3.03
C VAL A 58 -29.72 24.94 3.91
N MET A 59 -29.31 25.47 5.06
CA MET A 59 -30.19 26.29 5.90
C MET A 59 -30.53 27.65 5.27
N LEU A 60 -29.63 28.21 4.46
CA LEU A 60 -29.84 29.46 3.73
C LEU A 60 -30.67 29.25 2.45
N GLU A 61 -30.49 28.12 1.75
CA GLU A 61 -31.19 27.82 0.49
C GLU A 61 -32.44 26.96 0.72
N ARG A 62 -33.61 27.59 0.67
CA ARG A 62 -34.88 26.94 1.03
C ARG A 62 -35.47 26.01 -0.04
N GLN A 63 -35.00 26.05 -1.30
CA GLN A 63 -35.65 25.37 -2.44
C GLN A 63 -34.71 24.54 -3.33
N GLY A 64 -33.42 24.46 -3.03
CA GLY A 64 -32.43 23.72 -3.83
C GLY A 64 -32.34 22.23 -3.49
N SER A 65 -31.89 21.43 -4.47
CA SER A 65 -31.45 20.06 -4.20
C SER A 65 -30.15 20.09 -3.41
N VAL A 66 -30.15 19.54 -2.19
CA VAL A 66 -28.96 19.46 -1.32
C VAL A 66 -27.76 18.87 -2.04
N ALA A 67 -27.98 17.85 -2.89
CA ALA A 67 -26.91 17.21 -3.65
C ALA A 67 -26.26 18.20 -4.65
N TRP A 68 -27.07 18.98 -5.35
CA TRP A 68 -26.58 19.96 -6.32
C TRP A 68 -25.85 21.12 -5.61
N LEU A 69 -26.42 21.64 -4.53
CA LEU A 69 -25.77 22.67 -3.71
C LEU A 69 -24.43 22.18 -3.13
N SER A 70 -24.40 20.96 -2.58
CA SER A 70 -23.16 20.37 -2.04
C SER A 70 -22.09 20.18 -3.11
N LEU A 71 -22.49 19.82 -4.34
CA LEU A 71 -21.58 19.65 -5.48
C LEU A 71 -21.04 21.01 -5.94
N SER A 72 -21.91 22.03 -6.05
CA SER A 72 -21.51 23.40 -6.36
C SER A 72 -20.54 23.96 -5.31
N LEU A 73 -20.81 23.70 -4.03
CA LEU A 73 -19.95 24.12 -2.92
C LEU A 73 -18.60 23.39 -2.91
N TYR A 74 -18.61 22.09 -3.18
CA TYR A 74 -17.39 21.31 -3.38
C TYR A 74 -16.56 21.87 -4.55
N ARG A 75 -17.19 22.19 -5.69
CA ARG A 75 -16.53 22.76 -6.87
C ARG A 75 -15.95 24.15 -6.59
N GLY A 76 -16.74 25.01 -5.96
CA GLY A 76 -16.35 26.39 -5.63
C GLY A 76 -15.25 26.47 -4.56
N LEU A 77 -15.38 25.71 -3.47
CA LEU A 77 -14.42 25.78 -2.35
C LEU A 77 -13.14 24.99 -2.61
N LEU A 78 -13.23 23.74 -3.09
CA LEU A 78 -12.03 22.91 -3.23
C LEU A 78 -11.24 23.20 -4.50
N PHE A 79 -11.92 23.45 -5.61
CA PHE A 79 -11.27 23.68 -6.90
C PHE A 79 -11.18 25.16 -7.27
N GLY A 80 -11.76 26.06 -6.48
CA GLY A 80 -11.79 27.50 -6.81
C GLY A 80 -12.60 27.79 -8.06
N ASP A 81 -13.57 26.93 -8.40
CA ASP A 81 -14.33 27.06 -9.63
C ASP A 81 -15.41 28.14 -9.49
N GLY A 82 -15.20 29.29 -10.15
CA GLY A 82 -16.11 30.43 -10.10
C GLY A 82 -17.55 30.08 -10.47
N ALA A 83 -17.77 29.22 -11.46
CA ALA A 83 -19.11 28.81 -11.85
C ALA A 83 -19.80 27.93 -10.79
N GLY A 84 -19.04 27.26 -9.91
CA GLY A 84 -19.58 26.60 -8.72
C GLY A 84 -20.16 27.60 -7.72
N LEU A 85 -19.51 28.75 -7.55
CA LEU A 85 -19.97 29.85 -6.70
C LEU A 85 -21.15 30.59 -7.35
N ASP A 86 -21.07 30.93 -8.64
CA ASP A 86 -22.14 31.64 -9.37
C ASP A 86 -23.49 30.89 -9.27
N ASN A 87 -23.42 29.56 -9.36
CA ASN A 87 -24.54 28.64 -9.21
C ASN A 87 -25.23 28.69 -7.84
N MET A 88 -24.58 29.20 -6.78
CA MET A 88 -25.19 29.38 -5.46
C MET A 88 -26.02 30.67 -5.35
N GLY A 89 -26.14 31.45 -6.42
CA GLY A 89 -26.96 32.66 -6.43
C GLY A 89 -26.16 33.96 -6.23
N PHE A 90 -24.91 33.97 -6.69
CA PHE A 90 -24.12 35.20 -6.92
C PHE A 90 -24.18 35.59 -8.41
N PRO A 91 -25.31 36.09 -8.94
CA PRO A 91 -25.26 36.68 -10.27
C PRO A 91 -24.40 37.94 -10.20
N ILE A 92 -23.14 37.84 -10.64
CA ILE A 92 -22.22 38.98 -10.77
C ILE A 92 -22.78 40.02 -11.76
N GLU A 93 -23.73 39.62 -12.62
CA GLU A 93 -24.32 40.45 -13.68
C GLU A 93 -25.82 40.76 -13.48
N ALA A 94 -26.32 40.82 -12.25
CA ALA A 94 -27.71 41.26 -12.04
C ALA A 94 -27.84 42.76 -12.37
N GLY A 95 -28.49 43.06 -13.50
CA GLY A 95 -28.81 44.42 -13.94
C GLY A 95 -29.57 45.25 -12.88
N PRO A 96 -29.56 46.58 -13.01
CA PRO A 96 -29.86 47.54 -11.93
C PRO A 96 -31.31 47.59 -11.38
N GLU A 97 -32.21 46.67 -11.72
CA GLU A 97 -33.64 46.83 -11.41
C GLU A 97 -34.24 45.69 -10.57
N ARG A 98 -34.07 45.78 -9.24
CA ARG A 98 -35.11 45.60 -8.19
C ARG A 98 -34.45 45.33 -6.83
N LYS A 99 -34.63 46.25 -5.88
CA LYS A 99 -34.29 46.07 -4.47
C LYS A 99 -35.32 45.17 -3.79
N SER A 100 -35.20 43.85 -3.95
CA SER A 100 -36.00 42.86 -3.23
C SER A 100 -35.29 42.39 -1.95
N PRO A 101 -36.03 41.88 -0.94
CA PRO A 101 -35.47 41.31 0.30
C PRO A 101 -34.44 40.19 0.10
N THR A 102 -34.28 39.69 -1.13
CA THR A 102 -33.24 38.75 -1.54
C THR A 102 -31.81 39.30 -1.44
N GLN A 103 -31.60 40.63 -1.46
CA GLN A 103 -30.27 41.23 -1.40
C GLN A 103 -29.53 40.95 -0.09
N ILE A 104 -30.23 40.97 1.05
CA ILE A 104 -29.61 40.70 2.36
C ILE A 104 -29.12 39.25 2.42
N MET A 105 -29.94 38.30 1.93
CA MET A 105 -29.59 36.89 1.90
C MET A 105 -28.40 36.62 0.97
N GLN A 106 -28.34 37.29 -0.18
CA GLN A 106 -27.20 37.23 -1.10
C GLN A 106 -25.91 37.77 -0.46
N ASN A 107 -25.97 38.90 0.24
CA ASN A 107 -24.82 39.44 0.96
C ASN A 107 -24.32 38.49 2.05
N ILE A 108 -25.21 37.86 2.81
CA ILE A 108 -24.85 36.87 3.83
C ILE A 108 -24.18 35.65 3.18
N LEU A 109 -24.76 35.14 2.09
CA LEU A 109 -24.19 34.02 1.35
C LEU A 109 -22.79 34.38 0.84
N ALA A 110 -22.58 35.61 0.35
CA ALA A 110 -21.31 36.07 -0.20
C ALA A 110 -20.24 36.14 0.88
N VAL A 111 -20.59 36.71 2.03
CA VAL A 111 -19.70 36.74 3.20
C VAL A 111 -19.36 35.32 3.66
N MET A 112 -20.33 34.41 3.69
CA MET A 112 -20.12 33.00 4.03
C MET A 112 -19.20 32.30 3.03
N ALA A 113 -19.33 32.58 1.73
CA ALA A 113 -18.46 32.02 0.69
C ALA A 113 -17.02 32.54 0.81
N ILE A 114 -16.84 33.83 1.07
CA ILE A 114 -15.52 34.43 1.31
C ILE A 114 -14.88 33.84 2.58
N LEU A 115 -15.63 33.76 3.68
CA LEU A 115 -15.13 33.15 4.92
C LEU A 115 -14.80 31.67 4.73
N GLY A 116 -15.63 30.96 3.97
CA GLY A 116 -15.43 29.56 3.61
C GLY A 116 -14.17 29.33 2.79
N THR A 117 -13.93 30.15 1.77
CA THR A 117 -12.71 30.06 0.96
C THR A 117 -11.44 30.36 1.78
N ILE A 118 -11.46 31.41 2.61
CA ILE A 118 -10.33 31.72 3.51
C ILE A 118 -10.06 30.55 4.47
N THR A 119 -11.10 30.03 5.11
CA THR A 119 -10.98 28.91 6.05
C THR A 119 -10.45 27.66 5.33
N PHE A 120 -10.94 27.37 4.13
CA PHE A 120 -10.50 26.23 3.34
C PHE A 120 -9.03 26.34 2.92
N ILE A 121 -8.57 27.53 2.52
CA ILE A 121 -7.15 27.78 2.22
C ILE A 121 -6.27 27.50 3.44
N VAL A 122 -6.68 27.95 4.63
CA VAL A 122 -5.93 27.69 5.87
C VAL A 122 -5.85 26.19 6.18
N ILE A 123 -6.98 25.48 6.06
CA ILE A 123 -7.04 24.03 6.29
C ILE A 123 -6.16 23.29 5.27
N LEU A 124 -6.24 23.65 3.99
CA LEU A 124 -5.43 23.03 2.93
C LEU A 124 -3.93 23.23 3.19
N ASN A 125 -3.53 24.43 3.59
CA ASN A 125 -2.13 24.72 3.94
C ASN A 125 -1.67 23.88 5.15
N MET A 126 -2.52 23.67 6.16
CA MET A 126 -2.20 22.78 7.27
C MET A 126 -2.07 21.31 6.82
N VAL A 127 -2.96 20.82 5.95
CA VAL A 127 -2.88 19.45 5.39
C VAL A 127 -1.58 19.26 4.62
N ILE A 128 -1.18 20.25 3.80
CA ILE A 128 0.09 20.20 3.04
C ILE A 128 1.29 20.15 3.99
N ALA A 129 1.30 20.97 5.04
CA ALA A 129 2.39 21.01 6.01
C ALA A 129 2.56 19.67 6.77
N ILE A 130 1.44 19.09 7.21
CA ILE A 130 1.44 17.79 7.90
C ILE A 130 1.84 16.67 6.94
N TYR A 131 1.28 16.68 5.73
CA TYR A 131 1.65 15.73 4.69
C TYR A 131 3.16 15.77 4.40
N SER A 132 3.74 16.97 4.26
CA SER A 132 5.18 17.13 4.01
C SER A 132 6.03 16.57 5.16
N THR A 133 5.61 16.80 6.41
CA THR A 133 6.30 16.29 7.59
C THR A 133 6.22 14.76 7.68
N GLU A 134 5.03 14.19 7.55
CA GLU A 134 4.79 12.74 7.57
C GLU A 134 5.48 12.03 6.41
N TYR A 135 5.43 12.62 5.21
CA TYR A 135 6.13 12.10 4.04
C TYR A 135 7.64 12.06 4.29
N GLY A 136 8.23 13.15 4.81
CA GLY A 136 9.67 13.22 5.09
C GLY A 136 10.14 12.22 6.15
N GLN A 137 9.29 11.89 7.13
CA GLN A 137 9.59 10.82 8.10
C GLN A 137 9.55 9.44 7.44
N LEU A 138 8.48 9.14 6.70
CA LEU A 138 8.29 7.84 6.03
C LEU A 138 9.28 7.61 4.88
N GLU A 139 9.76 8.66 4.24
CA GLU A 139 10.77 8.57 3.18
C GLU A 139 12.10 8.01 3.72
N LYS A 140 12.48 8.37 4.95
CA LYS A 140 13.68 7.83 5.62
C LYS A 140 13.56 6.33 5.91
N GLU A 141 12.36 5.86 6.24
CA GLU A 141 12.06 4.45 6.51
C GLU A 141 11.70 3.65 5.25
N SER A 142 11.61 4.32 4.10
CA SER A 142 11.02 3.76 2.88
C SER A 142 11.72 2.50 2.39
N GLU A 143 13.03 2.40 2.58
CA GLU A 143 13.82 1.23 2.18
C GLU A 143 13.45 -0.02 2.97
N LEU A 144 13.40 0.09 4.30
CA LEU A 144 13.03 -1.02 5.18
C LEU A 144 11.58 -1.45 4.92
N LEU A 145 10.68 -0.48 4.77
CA LEU A 145 9.27 -0.74 4.48
C LEU A 145 9.07 -1.42 3.13
N PHE A 146 9.85 -1.03 2.12
CA PHE A 146 9.81 -1.61 0.79
C PHE A 146 10.30 -3.07 0.78
N GLN A 147 11.43 -3.36 1.43
CA GLN A 147 11.92 -4.73 1.53
C GLN A 147 10.95 -5.63 2.30
N ARG A 148 10.35 -5.12 3.39
CA ARG A 148 9.34 -5.85 4.16
C ARG A 148 8.10 -6.19 3.33
N GLU A 149 7.56 -5.23 2.57
CA GLU A 149 6.39 -5.50 1.71
C GLU A 149 6.72 -6.45 0.56
N ARG A 150 7.90 -6.34 -0.06
CA ARG A 150 8.35 -7.31 -1.08
C ARG A 150 8.49 -8.72 -0.51
N ALA A 151 9.08 -8.85 0.68
CA ALA A 151 9.21 -10.14 1.35
C ALA A 151 7.83 -10.74 1.68
N LYS A 152 6.92 -9.95 2.24
CA LYS A 152 5.53 -10.38 2.51
C LYS A 152 4.80 -10.82 1.23
N TYR A 153 4.95 -10.06 0.16
CA TYR A 153 4.35 -10.37 -1.12
C TYR A 153 4.93 -11.66 -1.70
N CYS A 154 6.26 -11.83 -1.67
CA CYS A 154 6.95 -13.04 -2.09
C CYS A 154 6.47 -14.27 -1.30
N CYS A 155 6.39 -14.19 0.02
CA CYS A 155 5.86 -15.28 0.85
C CYS A 155 4.42 -15.63 0.48
N THR A 156 3.56 -14.63 0.25
CA THR A 156 2.18 -14.85 -0.18
C THR A 156 2.11 -15.54 -1.54
N CYS A 157 2.99 -15.16 -2.48
CA CYS A 157 3.10 -15.78 -3.80
C CYS A 157 3.60 -17.22 -3.70
N LEU A 158 4.66 -17.47 -2.92
CA LEU A 158 5.21 -18.82 -2.71
C LEU A 158 4.18 -19.75 -2.09
N LEU A 159 3.45 -19.30 -1.06
CA LEU A 159 2.37 -20.08 -0.44
C LEU A 159 1.21 -20.32 -1.43
N GLY A 160 0.87 -19.31 -2.24
CA GLY A 160 -0.12 -19.45 -3.32
C GLY A 160 0.30 -20.47 -4.39
N LEU A 161 1.56 -20.44 -4.80
CA LEU A 161 2.14 -21.39 -5.76
C LEU A 161 2.24 -22.79 -5.17
N MET A 162 2.54 -22.97 -3.89
CA MET A 162 2.51 -24.28 -3.25
C MET A 162 1.10 -24.89 -3.26
N LYS A 163 0.08 -24.06 -3.03
CA LYS A 163 -1.33 -24.49 -3.15
C LYS A 163 -1.66 -24.91 -4.58
N LEU A 164 -1.14 -24.19 -5.58
CA LEU A 164 -1.34 -24.50 -7.00
C LEU A 164 -0.51 -25.72 -7.47
N ARG A 165 0.72 -25.88 -6.95
CA ARG A 165 1.65 -26.99 -7.24
C ARG A 165 1.08 -28.34 -6.81
N ARG A 166 0.21 -28.37 -5.81
CA ARG A 166 -0.52 -29.58 -5.41
C ARG A 166 -1.63 -29.97 -6.41
N SER A 167 -2.02 -29.07 -7.31
CA SER A 167 -3.09 -29.24 -8.31
C SER A 167 -2.57 -29.05 -9.76
N ARG A 168 -1.27 -29.30 -9.96
CA ARG A 168 -0.41 -28.63 -10.97
C ARG A 168 -0.76 -28.86 -12.44
N THR A 169 -1.22 -30.05 -12.83
CA THR A 169 -1.39 -30.38 -14.24
C THR A 169 -2.77 -29.97 -14.74
N SER A 170 -3.83 -30.30 -14.02
CA SER A 170 -5.20 -30.04 -14.48
C SER A 170 -5.55 -28.55 -14.47
N VAL A 171 -5.13 -27.80 -13.45
CA VAL A 171 -5.49 -26.38 -13.31
C VAL A 171 -4.74 -25.50 -14.31
N LEU A 172 -3.47 -25.82 -14.58
CA LEU A 172 -2.65 -25.01 -15.48
C LEU A 172 -3.08 -25.21 -16.94
N VAL A 173 -3.40 -26.45 -17.34
CA VAL A 173 -3.99 -26.74 -18.65
C VAL A 173 -5.37 -26.06 -18.79
N ALA A 174 -6.21 -26.12 -17.75
CA ALA A 174 -7.51 -25.43 -17.76
C ALA A 174 -7.36 -23.91 -17.87
N ALA A 175 -6.40 -23.30 -17.17
CA ALA A 175 -6.15 -21.86 -17.22
C ALA A 175 -5.69 -21.40 -18.62
N TRP A 176 -4.75 -22.13 -19.24
CA TRP A 176 -4.33 -21.85 -20.63
C TRP A 176 -5.47 -22.06 -21.61
N ALA A 177 -6.25 -23.13 -21.48
CA ALA A 177 -7.41 -23.37 -22.33
C ALA A 177 -8.44 -22.24 -22.23
N VAL A 178 -8.75 -21.77 -21.02
CA VAL A 178 -9.64 -20.62 -20.79
C VAL A 178 -9.06 -19.34 -21.39
N PHE A 179 -7.77 -19.09 -21.23
CA PHE A 179 -7.11 -17.92 -21.83
C PHE A 179 -7.24 -17.91 -23.36
N PHE A 180 -6.92 -19.02 -24.03
CA PHE A 180 -7.04 -19.12 -25.49
C PHE A 180 -8.49 -19.05 -25.96
N LEU A 181 -9.44 -19.63 -25.22
CA LEU A 181 -10.88 -19.51 -25.49
C LEU A 181 -11.35 -18.06 -25.41
N LEU A 182 -10.93 -17.31 -24.39
CA LEU A 182 -11.28 -15.90 -24.23
C LEU A 182 -10.64 -15.04 -25.33
N LEU A 183 -9.38 -15.30 -25.68
CA LEU A 183 -8.69 -14.62 -26.76
C LEU A 183 -9.40 -14.86 -28.11
N ALA A 184 -9.67 -16.13 -28.45
CA ALA A 184 -10.38 -16.48 -29.68
C ALA A 184 -11.79 -15.86 -29.71
N GLY A 185 -12.54 -15.93 -28.60
CA GLY A 185 -13.86 -15.32 -28.48
C GLY A 185 -13.84 -13.81 -28.68
N SER A 186 -12.83 -13.11 -28.15
CA SER A 186 -12.66 -11.66 -28.36
C SER A 186 -12.34 -11.29 -29.80
N VAL A 187 -11.54 -12.10 -30.51
CA VAL A 187 -11.26 -11.90 -31.94
C VAL A 187 -12.54 -12.12 -32.75
N VAL A 188 -13.28 -13.18 -32.49
CA VAL A 188 -14.56 -13.47 -33.19
C VAL A 188 -15.60 -12.37 -32.92
N ALA A 189 -15.70 -11.87 -31.68
CA ALA A 189 -16.62 -10.77 -31.34
C ALA A 189 -16.29 -9.48 -32.09
N LEU A 190 -15.00 -9.14 -32.22
CA LEU A 190 -14.52 -8.00 -33.02
C LEU A 190 -14.90 -8.11 -34.51
N TRP A 191 -14.93 -9.33 -35.05
CA TRP A 191 -15.30 -9.56 -36.45
C TRP A 191 -16.81 -9.46 -36.71
N ILE A 192 -17.65 -9.84 -35.74
CA ILE A 192 -19.11 -9.94 -35.93
C ILE A 192 -19.83 -8.64 -35.57
N VAL A 193 -19.39 -7.93 -34.51
CA VAL A 193 -20.10 -6.75 -34.00
C VAL A 193 -19.12 -5.60 -33.80
N PRO A 194 -19.01 -4.63 -34.73
CA PRO A 194 -18.08 -3.50 -34.59
C PRO A 194 -18.40 -2.62 -33.37
N ASP A 195 -19.65 -2.58 -32.91
CA ASP A 195 -20.07 -1.88 -31.69
C ASP A 195 -19.64 -2.58 -30.38
N SER A 196 -19.06 -3.79 -30.45
CA SER A 196 -18.57 -4.54 -29.27
C SER A 196 -17.16 -4.14 -28.81
N ALA A 197 -16.53 -3.16 -29.46
CA ALA A 197 -15.16 -2.73 -29.20
C ALA A 197 -14.87 -2.43 -27.71
N MET A 198 -15.85 -1.89 -26.97
CA MET A 198 -15.70 -1.62 -25.53
C MET A 198 -15.56 -2.89 -24.68
N VAL A 199 -16.31 -3.94 -25.01
CA VAL A 199 -16.24 -5.22 -24.29
C VAL A 199 -14.89 -5.87 -24.55
N THR A 200 -14.45 -5.90 -25.80
CA THR A 200 -13.15 -6.45 -26.18
C THR A 200 -11.99 -5.70 -25.52
N ALA A 201 -12.04 -4.37 -25.48
CA ALA A 201 -11.05 -3.56 -24.77
C ALA A 201 -11.00 -3.91 -23.28
N SER A 202 -12.14 -4.12 -22.62
CA SER A 202 -12.19 -4.48 -21.19
C SER A 202 -11.59 -5.87 -20.90
N VAL A 203 -11.83 -6.84 -21.80
CA VAL A 203 -11.26 -8.19 -21.70
C VAL A 203 -9.76 -8.16 -21.93
N LEU A 204 -9.29 -7.47 -22.97
CA LEU A 204 -7.86 -7.29 -23.24
C LEU A 204 -7.15 -6.62 -22.06
N LEU A 205 -7.80 -5.65 -21.42
CA LEU A 205 -7.23 -4.98 -20.26
C LEU A 205 -7.14 -5.88 -19.03
N ALA A 206 -8.17 -6.69 -18.77
CA ALA A 206 -8.15 -7.69 -17.71
C ALA A 206 -7.05 -8.74 -17.95
N LEU A 207 -6.90 -9.21 -19.20
CA LEU A 207 -5.84 -10.14 -19.58
C LEU A 207 -4.45 -9.52 -19.44
N THR A 208 -4.27 -8.27 -19.88
CA THR A 208 -3.02 -7.52 -19.73
C THR A 208 -2.66 -7.37 -18.25
N GLN A 209 -3.65 -7.11 -17.40
CA GLN A 209 -3.44 -6.99 -15.97
C GLN A 209 -2.99 -8.32 -15.33
N VAL A 210 -3.60 -9.44 -15.70
CA VAL A 210 -3.20 -10.77 -15.21
C VAL A 210 -1.81 -11.14 -15.73
N ALA A 211 -1.51 -10.87 -17.00
CA ALA A 211 -0.21 -11.10 -17.60
C ALA A 211 0.88 -10.23 -16.93
N LEU A 212 0.59 -8.95 -16.67
CA LEU A 212 1.49 -8.06 -15.95
C LEU A 212 1.72 -8.53 -14.51
N GLN A 213 0.68 -9.01 -13.82
CA GLN A 213 0.84 -9.61 -12.48
C GLN A 213 1.72 -10.85 -12.52
N ALA A 214 1.55 -11.71 -13.53
CA ALA A 214 2.39 -12.89 -13.72
C ALA A 214 3.86 -12.52 -14.03
N LEU A 215 4.08 -11.52 -14.88
CA LEU A 215 5.41 -10.99 -15.20
C LEU A 215 6.08 -10.35 -13.98
N MET A 216 5.34 -9.55 -13.19
CA MET A 216 5.86 -8.95 -11.96
C MET A 216 6.15 -10.00 -10.87
N MET A 217 5.50 -11.16 -10.92
CA MET A 217 5.82 -12.31 -10.06
C MET A 217 7.04 -13.10 -10.54
N ARG A 218 7.54 -12.86 -11.75
CA ARG A 218 8.83 -13.39 -12.21
C ARG A 218 9.93 -12.61 -11.48
N SER A 219 10.14 -12.95 -10.22
CA SER A 219 11.15 -12.31 -9.40
C SER A 219 12.53 -12.81 -9.82
N ASP A 220 13.39 -11.89 -10.26
CA ASP A 220 14.84 -12.12 -10.42
C ASP A 220 15.55 -12.41 -9.07
N TRP A 221 14.78 -12.58 -7.98
CA TRP A 221 15.26 -13.05 -6.68
C TRP A 221 16.01 -14.38 -6.78
N PHE A 222 15.70 -15.18 -7.79
CA PHE A 222 16.47 -16.35 -8.16
C PHE A 222 16.97 -16.11 -9.59
N ALA A 223 18.14 -15.48 -9.72
CA ALA A 223 18.78 -15.33 -11.01
C ALA A 223 18.89 -16.71 -11.67
N SER A 224 18.27 -16.90 -12.83
CA SER A 224 18.39 -18.13 -13.61
C SER A 224 19.84 -18.41 -14.05
N ASP A 225 20.73 -17.42 -13.92
CA ASP A 225 22.16 -17.54 -14.23
C ASP A 225 22.97 -18.34 -13.20
N ALA A 226 22.38 -18.78 -12.09
CA ALA A 226 22.98 -19.84 -11.27
C ALA A 226 22.74 -21.23 -11.90
N GLN A 227 22.92 -21.35 -13.21
CA GLN A 227 22.94 -22.62 -13.91
C GLN A 227 24.31 -23.26 -13.69
N GLY A 228 24.51 -23.77 -12.47
CA GLY A 228 25.56 -24.73 -12.19
C GLY A 228 25.44 -25.90 -13.17
N ARG A 229 26.60 -26.37 -13.66
CA ARG A 229 26.78 -27.37 -14.73
C ARG A 229 25.98 -28.68 -14.63
N ASP A 230 25.26 -28.93 -13.54
CA ASP A 230 24.64 -30.22 -13.22
C ASP A 230 23.10 -30.23 -13.27
N GLY A 231 22.46 -29.24 -13.87
CA GLY A 231 21.02 -29.29 -14.16
C GLY A 231 20.10 -29.21 -12.94
N GLY A 232 20.63 -28.83 -11.77
CA GLY A 232 19.82 -28.51 -10.60
C GLY A 232 19.27 -27.08 -10.70
N GLU A 233 17.95 -26.92 -10.77
CA GLU A 233 17.31 -25.61 -10.55
C GLU A 233 17.52 -25.19 -9.08
N GLY A 234 18.44 -24.26 -8.84
CA GLY A 234 18.64 -23.65 -7.53
C GLY A 234 19.98 -22.92 -7.42
N PRO A 235 20.13 -22.00 -6.45
CA PRO A 235 21.43 -21.42 -6.14
C PRO A 235 22.43 -22.51 -5.76
N ALA A 236 23.71 -22.34 -6.16
CA ALA A 236 24.78 -23.30 -5.87
C ALA A 236 24.96 -23.59 -4.38
N GLU A 237 24.57 -22.64 -3.53
CA GLU A 237 24.52 -22.78 -2.09
C GLU A 237 23.08 -22.69 -1.59
N PRO A 238 22.69 -23.45 -0.55
CA PRO A 238 21.36 -23.37 0.03
C PRO A 238 21.17 -21.99 0.70
N HIS A 239 20.63 -21.04 -0.05
CA HIS A 239 20.14 -19.78 0.50
C HIS A 239 18.83 -20.06 1.24
N PHE A 240 18.92 -20.35 2.52
CA PHE A 240 17.76 -20.34 3.41
C PHE A 240 17.16 -18.93 3.36
N LEU A 241 15.85 -18.84 3.10
CA LEU A 241 15.10 -17.59 3.28
C LEU A 241 15.36 -17.15 4.74
N TRP A 242 16.20 -16.14 4.93
CA TRP A 242 16.75 -15.75 6.24
C TRP A 242 15.66 -15.45 7.28
N ILE A 243 14.43 -15.18 6.81
CA ILE A 243 13.22 -14.92 7.61
C ILE A 243 12.67 -16.17 8.33
N CYS A 244 13.06 -17.39 7.92
CA CYS A 244 12.61 -18.63 8.59
C CYS A 244 13.71 -19.30 9.43
N ARG A 245 14.92 -18.75 9.48
CA ARG A 245 15.90 -19.19 10.46
C ARG A 245 15.52 -18.53 11.79
N ARG A 246 15.02 -19.33 12.75
CA ARG A 246 14.86 -18.84 14.12
C ARG A 246 16.19 -18.23 14.53
N CYS A 247 16.17 -17.03 15.09
CA CYS A 247 17.37 -16.45 15.73
C CYS A 247 17.90 -17.37 16.86
N ASP A 248 17.06 -18.31 17.30
CA ASP A 248 17.37 -19.32 18.31
C ASP A 248 18.05 -20.57 17.73
N ASP A 249 18.26 -20.67 16.42
CA ASP A 249 19.16 -21.68 15.88
C ASP A 249 20.58 -21.12 16.02
N PRO A 250 21.34 -21.51 17.06
CA PRO A 250 22.73 -21.11 17.15
C PRO A 250 23.41 -21.44 15.81
N PRO A 251 24.33 -20.59 15.35
CA PRO A 251 25.16 -20.93 14.20
C PRO A 251 25.66 -22.35 14.43
N LYS A 252 25.66 -23.18 13.37
CA LYS A 252 26.12 -24.56 13.44
C LYS A 252 27.62 -24.58 13.76
N HIS A 253 27.98 -24.24 14.99
CA HIS A 253 29.27 -24.46 15.61
C HIS A 253 29.33 -25.87 16.20
N TRP A 254 28.23 -26.63 16.15
CA TRP A 254 28.09 -27.96 16.74
C TRP A 254 29.00 -29.05 16.16
N GLU A 255 29.75 -28.78 15.07
CA GLU A 255 30.80 -29.69 14.60
C GLU A 255 32.23 -29.26 14.97
N MET A 256 32.49 -27.98 15.24
CA MET A 256 33.82 -27.54 15.72
C MET A 256 33.91 -27.43 17.25
N ASP A 257 32.83 -27.06 17.95
CA ASP A 257 32.86 -26.90 19.42
C ASP A 257 32.89 -28.22 20.20
N LYS A 258 32.49 -29.36 19.60
CA LYS A 258 32.57 -30.65 20.30
C LYS A 258 34.01 -31.06 20.64
N HIS A 259 35.01 -30.50 19.97
CA HIS A 259 36.41 -30.76 20.28
C HIS A 259 37.01 -29.75 21.26
N GLU A 260 36.60 -28.48 21.24
CA GLU A 260 37.07 -27.45 22.20
C GLU A 260 36.39 -27.60 23.58
N ASP A 261 35.08 -27.89 23.64
CA ASP A 261 34.39 -28.14 24.92
C ASP A 261 34.91 -29.39 25.64
N ARG A 262 35.45 -30.37 24.90
CA ARG A 262 36.10 -31.56 25.49
C ARG A 262 37.50 -31.28 26.03
N ALA A 263 38.15 -30.20 25.61
CA ALA A 263 39.41 -29.76 26.16
C ALA A 263 39.18 -28.87 27.40
N GLY A 264 38.25 -27.91 27.31
CA GLY A 264 37.86 -27.03 28.42
C GLY A 264 37.29 -27.80 29.61
N ASN A 265 36.40 -28.79 29.37
CA ASN A 265 35.85 -29.60 30.46
C ASN A 265 36.91 -30.45 31.17
N ARG A 266 37.99 -30.86 30.50
CA ARG A 266 39.08 -31.61 31.14
C ARG A 266 39.97 -30.74 32.03
N GLU A 267 40.17 -29.47 31.68
CA GLU A 267 40.86 -28.54 32.58
C GLU A 267 40.00 -28.19 33.80
N LEU A 268 38.69 -28.00 33.59
CA LEU A 268 37.77 -27.71 34.67
C LEU A 268 37.67 -28.87 35.66
N GLU A 269 37.61 -30.13 35.18
CA GLU A 269 37.63 -31.32 36.04
C GLU A 269 38.90 -31.43 36.88
N LYS A 270 40.07 -31.10 36.30
CA LYS A 270 41.34 -31.07 37.04
C LYS A 270 41.35 -30.00 38.13
N LEU A 271 40.83 -28.81 37.84
CA LEU A 271 40.75 -27.71 38.78
C LEU A 271 39.82 -28.04 39.96
N VAL A 272 38.68 -28.68 39.67
CA VAL A 272 37.73 -29.16 40.70
C VAL A 272 38.37 -30.24 41.58
N GLN A 273 39.09 -31.20 40.98
CA GLN A 273 39.83 -32.20 41.76
C GLN A 273 40.88 -31.55 42.67
N GLN A 274 41.69 -30.64 42.13
CA GLN A 274 42.74 -29.97 42.89
C GLN A 274 42.16 -29.13 44.06
N MET A 275 41.04 -28.45 43.82
CA MET A 275 40.36 -27.69 44.87
C MET A 275 39.76 -28.62 45.94
N SER A 276 39.24 -29.79 45.55
CA SER A 276 38.73 -30.78 46.49
C SER A 276 39.84 -31.37 47.39
N GLU A 277 41.05 -31.57 46.85
CA GLU A 277 42.21 -32.02 47.62
C GLU A 277 42.69 -30.95 48.61
N GLN A 278 42.73 -29.68 48.19
CA GLN A 278 43.08 -28.56 49.06
C GLN A 278 42.10 -28.42 50.23
N ILE A 279 40.80 -28.57 49.98
CA ILE A 279 39.77 -28.56 51.04
C ILE A 279 39.99 -29.72 52.00
N ARG A 280 40.33 -30.91 51.50
CA ARG A 280 40.59 -32.08 52.34
C ARG A 280 41.83 -31.90 53.23
N ASP A 281 42.90 -31.30 52.69
CA ASP A 281 44.13 -31.02 53.44
C ASP A 281 43.91 -29.92 54.51
N LEU A 282 43.12 -28.89 54.19
CA LEU A 282 42.70 -27.88 55.15
C LEU A 282 41.85 -28.48 56.28
N SER A 283 40.89 -29.34 55.97
CA SER A 283 40.08 -30.03 56.98
C SER A 283 40.95 -30.86 57.92
N ALA A 284 41.93 -31.61 57.39
CA ALA A 284 42.84 -32.42 58.20
C ALA A 284 43.78 -31.60 59.10
N LYS A 285 44.05 -30.33 58.75
CA LYS A 285 44.82 -29.40 59.59
C LYS A 285 43.99 -28.74 60.68
N VAL A 286 42.68 -28.60 60.48
CA VAL A 286 41.76 -28.03 61.48
C VAL A 286 41.45 -29.02 62.60
N ASP A 287 41.47 -30.33 62.32
CA ASP A 287 41.21 -31.38 63.30
C ASP A 287 42.41 -31.76 64.19
N LYS A 288 43.57 -31.10 64.02
CA LYS A 288 44.77 -31.27 64.85
C LYS A 288 44.96 -30.10 65.81
#